data_AF-A0A849FNV7-F1
#
_entry.id   AF-A0A849FNV7-F1
#
_cell.length_a   1.000
_cell.length_b   1.000
_cell.length_c   1.000
_cell.angle_alpha   90.00
_cell.angle_beta   90.00
_cell.angle_gamma   90.00
#
_symmetry.space_group_name_H-M   'P 1'
#
loop_
_entity.id
_entity.type
_entity.pdbx_description
1 polymer ?
#
loop_
_entity_poly.entity_id
_entity_poly.type
_entity_poly.pdbx_seq_one_letter_code
_entity_poly.pdbx_strand_id
1 'polypeptide(L)'
;QMAYGYEVSMTPLQILTFYNAIANDGEMVKPRMIKEVKEWNRSVLKFEKELINPSICSKETAAKVKQLLKNVVEKKHGTGHGLYSPNFSMAGKTGTAQKNYVSKDPDKLRYISTFAGYFPAENPKYSCIVVIHEPDKSVGYYGADVSGPVFKSVAQKVYATNPLIDEVEMLNAEHRKLNDSYQKYYAEAQKKYNKVPNVKGMSGMDAISILENLGLKVEVRGNGIVKKQSISHGTEIDKVDKIVLDLS
;
A
#
# COMPACT_ATOMS: atom_id res chain seq x y z
N GLN A 1 6.47 -14.23 36.77
CA GLN A 1 7.64 -13.96 35.91
C GLN A 1 7.21 -13.48 34.50
N MET A 2 5.91 -13.59 34.19
CA MET A 2 5.26 -13.07 32.98
C MET A 2 5.62 -11.64 32.56
N ALA A 3 5.76 -10.69 33.50
CA ALA A 3 6.02 -9.28 33.17
C ALA A 3 7.31 -9.04 32.37
N TYR A 4 8.30 -9.94 32.46
CA TYR A 4 9.54 -9.88 31.70
C TYR A 4 9.70 -11.06 30.73
N GLY A 5 8.61 -11.74 30.38
CA GLY A 5 8.54 -12.69 29.26
C GLY A 5 8.79 -14.16 29.60
N TYR A 6 8.77 -14.55 30.88
CA TYR A 6 8.82 -15.96 31.31
C TYR A 6 7.42 -16.47 31.63
N GLU A 7 7.20 -17.79 31.59
CA GLU A 7 5.89 -18.43 31.86
C GLU A 7 4.80 -18.09 30.82
N VAL A 8 5.17 -17.46 29.70
CA VAL A 8 4.29 -17.19 28.56
C VAL A 8 4.98 -17.64 27.27
N SER A 9 4.21 -18.19 26.33
CA SER A 9 4.69 -18.55 25.00
C SER A 9 3.97 -17.73 23.95
N MET A 10 4.73 -17.08 23.08
CA MET A 10 4.21 -16.27 21.97
C MET A 10 5.04 -16.51 20.72
N THR A 11 4.37 -16.55 19.57
CA THR A 11 5.05 -16.62 18.27
C THR A 11 5.73 -15.30 17.93
N PRO A 12 6.80 -15.30 17.11
CA PRO A 12 7.42 -14.06 16.65
C PRO A 12 6.43 -13.11 15.97
N LEU A 13 5.46 -13.65 15.21
CA LEU A 13 4.43 -12.86 14.54
C LEU A 13 3.49 -12.17 15.54
N GLN A 14 3.10 -12.84 16.62
CA GLN A 14 2.28 -12.21 17.67
C GLN A 14 3.04 -11.08 18.38
N ILE A 15 4.33 -11.28 18.68
CA ILE A 15 5.18 -10.24 19.28
C ILE A 15 5.33 -9.07 18.31
N LEU A 16 5.61 -9.34 17.03
CA LEU A 16 5.73 -8.31 16.01
C LEU A 16 4.43 -7.50 15.87
N THR A 17 3.27 -8.18 15.91
CA THR A 17 1.96 -7.51 15.84
C THR A 17 1.75 -6.57 17.03
N PHE A 18 2.19 -6.97 18.23
CA PHE A 18 2.12 -6.10 19.41
C PHE A 18 3.03 -4.88 19.29
N TYR A 19 4.29 -5.05 18.83
CA TYR A 19 5.19 -3.92 18.59
C TYR A 19 4.69 -3.01 17.46
N ASN A 20 4.06 -3.58 16.44
CA ASN A 20 3.41 -2.83 15.37
C ASN A 20 2.26 -1.97 15.92
N ALA A 21 1.45 -2.48 16.85
CA ALA A 21 0.39 -1.70 17.49
C ALA A 21 0.93 -0.47 18.23
N ILE A 22 2.05 -0.62 18.96
CA ILE A 22 2.72 0.51 19.62
C ILE A 22 3.25 1.52 18.59
N ALA A 23 3.82 1.04 17.49
CA ALA A 23 4.27 1.89 16.38
C ALA A 23 3.10 2.65 15.72
N ASN A 24 1.94 1.99 15.62
CA ASN A 24 0.70 2.44 15.00
C ASN A 24 -0.27 3.11 15.99
N ASP A 25 0.28 3.91 16.92
CA ASP A 25 -0.49 4.74 17.87
C ASP A 25 -1.54 3.98 18.73
N GLY A 26 -1.29 2.70 19.00
CA GLY A 26 -2.16 1.84 19.80
C GLY A 26 -3.16 1.00 18.99
N GLU A 27 -3.21 1.15 17.67
CA GLU A 27 -4.11 0.38 16.81
C GLU A 27 -3.44 -0.93 16.37
N MET A 28 -3.97 -2.06 16.85
CA MET A 28 -3.45 -3.40 16.56
C MET A 28 -4.14 -4.00 15.34
N VAL A 29 -3.41 -4.08 14.24
CA VAL A 29 -3.89 -4.62 12.96
C VAL A 29 -3.62 -6.11 12.85
N LYS A 30 -4.47 -6.82 12.11
CA LYS A 30 -4.23 -8.22 11.77
C LYS A 30 -3.13 -8.31 10.69
N PRO A 31 -2.06 -9.08 10.92
CA PRO A 31 -1.06 -9.30 9.89
C PRO A 31 -1.69 -9.95 8.66
N ARG A 32 -1.34 -9.45 7.47
CA ARG A 32 -1.77 -9.99 6.18
C ARG A 32 -0.58 -10.16 5.26
N MET A 33 -0.60 -11.23 4.46
CA MET A 33 0.41 -11.48 3.43
C MET A 33 -0.08 -11.08 2.03
N ILE A 34 -1.39 -11.07 1.81
CA ILE A 34 -2.02 -10.79 0.52
C ILE A 34 -2.70 -9.43 0.58
N LYS A 35 -2.36 -8.54 -0.36
CA LYS A 35 -3.03 -7.24 -0.57
C LYS A 35 -4.23 -7.39 -1.51
N GLU A 36 -4.03 -8.15 -2.58
CA GLU A 36 -4.94 -8.23 -3.72
C GLU A 36 -4.68 -9.49 -4.53
N VAL A 37 -5.73 -10.11 -5.06
CA VAL A 37 -5.67 -11.11 -6.14
C VAL A 37 -6.09 -10.42 -7.43
N LYS A 38 -5.19 -10.43 -8.42
CA LYS A 38 -5.42 -9.89 -9.75
C LYS A 38 -5.50 -10.99 -10.79
N GLU A 39 -6.39 -10.79 -11.74
CA GLU A 39 -6.36 -11.48 -13.03
C GLU A 39 -6.00 -10.43 -14.07
N TRP A 40 -4.76 -10.48 -14.57
CA TRP A 40 -4.17 -9.41 -15.39
C TRP A 40 -4.19 -8.05 -14.67
N ASN A 41 -4.82 -7.04 -15.28
CA ASN A 41 -5.00 -5.70 -14.73
C ASN A 41 -6.30 -5.57 -13.91
N ARG A 42 -7.11 -6.63 -13.82
CA ARG A 42 -8.38 -6.61 -13.10
C ARG A 42 -8.19 -7.12 -11.67
N SER A 43 -8.55 -6.29 -10.71
CA SER A 43 -8.68 -6.70 -9.31
C SER A 43 -9.86 -7.66 -9.15
N VAL A 44 -9.59 -8.90 -8.73
CA VAL A 44 -10.63 -9.91 -8.47
C VAL A 44 -11.06 -9.86 -7.01
N LEU A 45 -10.09 -9.73 -6.10
CA LEU A 45 -10.33 -9.66 -4.66
C LEU A 45 -9.32 -8.73 -4.00
N LYS A 46 -9.80 -7.78 -3.21
CA LYS A 46 -8.96 -6.92 -2.37
C LYS A 46 -9.13 -7.31 -0.91
N PHE A 47 -8.02 -7.35 -0.19
CA PHE A 47 -8.00 -7.63 1.23
C PHE A 47 -7.79 -6.31 1.96
N GLU A 48 -8.82 -5.85 2.68
CA GLU A 48 -8.77 -4.60 3.43
C GLU A 48 -8.02 -4.75 4.77
N LYS A 49 -7.76 -3.63 5.43
CA LYS A 49 -7.17 -3.64 6.78
C LYS A 49 -8.20 -4.20 7.77
N GLU A 50 -7.82 -5.24 8.52
CA GLU A 50 -8.63 -5.79 9.60
C GLU A 50 -8.00 -5.41 10.95
N LEU A 51 -8.83 -4.97 11.90
CA LEU A 51 -8.38 -4.61 13.25
C LEU A 51 -8.57 -5.80 14.19
N ILE A 52 -7.52 -6.17 14.91
CA ILE A 52 -7.61 -7.06 16.07
C ILE A 52 -8.13 -6.28 17.27
N ASN A 53 -7.55 -5.10 17.50
CA ASN A 53 -7.95 -4.20 18.58
C ASN A 53 -7.75 -2.75 18.13
N PRO A 54 -8.80 -1.91 18.12
CA PRO A 54 -8.68 -0.51 17.69
C PRO A 54 -7.83 0.35 18.64
N SER A 55 -7.65 -0.06 19.90
CA SER A 55 -6.90 0.70 20.90
C SER A 55 -6.42 -0.22 22.04
N ILE A 56 -5.17 -0.69 21.96
CA ILE A 56 -4.54 -1.47 23.05
C ILE A 56 -4.15 -0.60 24.24
N CYS A 57 -4.01 0.71 24.04
CA CYS A 57 -3.74 1.72 25.06
C CYS A 57 -4.09 3.11 24.52
N SER A 58 -4.12 4.13 25.39
CA SER A 58 -4.29 5.51 24.95
C SER A 58 -3.15 5.96 24.03
N LYS A 59 -3.43 6.93 23.14
CA LYS A 59 -2.40 7.55 22.28
C LYS A 59 -1.26 8.16 23.09
N GLU A 60 -1.57 8.74 24.26
CA GLU A 60 -0.57 9.28 25.18
C GLU A 60 0.36 8.19 25.71
N THR A 61 -0.19 7.04 26.12
CA THR A 61 0.61 5.90 26.56
C THR A 61 1.45 5.36 25.42
N ALA A 62 0.89 5.20 24.22
CA ALA A 62 1.65 4.78 23.04
C ALA A 62 2.83 5.74 22.75
N ALA A 63 2.60 7.05 22.80
CA ALA A 63 3.66 8.05 22.61
C ALA A 63 4.77 7.95 23.67
N LYS A 64 4.41 7.77 24.94
CA LYS A 64 5.39 7.54 26.03
C LYS A 64 6.19 6.27 25.80
N VAL A 65 5.53 5.16 25.47
CA VAL A 65 6.20 3.88 25.18
C VAL A 65 7.12 4.01 23.97
N LYS A 66 6.70 4.72 22.91
CA LYS A 66 7.54 4.97 21.74
C LYS A 66 8.83 5.69 22.12
N GLN A 67 8.76 6.70 22.97
CA GLN A 67 9.94 7.40 23.47
C GLN A 67 10.84 6.51 24.32
N LEU A 68 10.26 5.66 25.17
CA LEU A 68 11.03 4.71 25.99
C LEU A 68 11.77 3.69 25.11
N LEU A 69 11.11 3.14 24.09
CA LEU A 69 11.72 2.21 23.13
C LEU A 69 12.80 2.88 22.28
N LYS A 70 12.63 4.16 21.92
CA LYS A 70 13.68 4.95 21.27
C LYS A 70 14.89 5.10 22.19
N ASN A 71 14.68 5.41 23.46
CA ASN A 71 15.75 5.61 24.44
C ASN A 71 16.61 4.35 24.66
N VAL A 72 16.06 3.14 24.48
CA VAL A 72 16.82 1.87 24.56
C VAL A 72 17.97 1.84 23.55
N VAL A 73 17.80 2.49 22.39
CA VAL A 73 18.82 2.57 21.33
C VAL A 73 19.59 3.89 21.41
N GLU A 74 18.91 5.01 21.62
CA GLU A 74 19.52 6.35 21.53
C GLU A 74 20.39 6.70 22.75
N LYS A 75 19.99 6.31 23.96
CA LYS A 75 20.70 6.72 25.18
C LYS A 75 21.90 5.80 25.43
N LYS A 76 23.01 6.38 25.91
CA LYS A 76 24.26 5.67 26.24
C LYS A 76 24.07 4.52 27.25
N HIS A 77 23.09 4.65 28.15
CA HIS A 77 22.74 3.62 29.15
C HIS A 77 21.71 2.59 28.65
N GLY A 78 21.23 2.73 27.40
CA GLY A 78 20.27 1.83 26.81
C GLY A 78 20.89 0.49 26.45
N THR A 79 20.19 -0.61 26.73
CA THR A 79 20.69 -1.96 26.42
C THR A 79 20.90 -2.20 24.92
N GLY A 80 20.27 -1.41 24.05
CA GLY A 80 20.42 -1.48 22.59
C GLY A 80 21.34 -0.41 22.03
N HIS A 81 22.13 0.30 22.85
CA HIS A 81 22.88 1.47 22.42
C HIS A 81 23.89 1.19 21.29
N GLY A 82 24.46 -0.02 21.24
CA GLY A 82 25.34 -0.44 20.14
C GLY A 82 24.68 -0.38 18.75
N LEU A 83 23.35 -0.33 18.68
CA LEU A 83 22.60 -0.20 17.43
C LEU A 83 22.44 1.24 16.97
N TYR A 84 22.74 2.23 17.81
CA TYR A 84 22.61 3.64 17.49
C TYR A 84 23.29 3.99 16.15
N SER A 85 22.65 4.89 15.40
CA SER A 85 23.15 5.42 14.15
C SER A 85 22.71 6.89 14.06
N PRO A 86 23.64 7.85 13.86
CA PRO A 86 23.30 9.28 13.86
C PRO A 86 22.34 9.65 12.71
N ASN A 87 22.44 8.95 11.59
CA ASN A 87 21.65 9.23 10.38
C ASN A 87 20.48 8.26 10.19
N PHE A 88 20.19 7.40 11.17
CA PHE A 88 19.11 6.41 11.06
C PHE A 88 18.52 6.09 12.42
N SER A 89 17.31 6.57 12.67
CA SER A 89 16.62 6.36 13.94
C SER A 89 15.91 5.01 13.97
N MET A 90 16.02 4.31 15.10
CA MET A 90 15.35 3.04 15.34
C MET A 90 14.87 3.01 16.79
N ALA A 91 13.78 2.30 17.03
CA ALA A 91 13.25 2.05 18.37
C ALA A 91 12.98 0.56 18.53
N GLY A 92 13.19 0.03 19.73
CA GLY A 92 12.94 -1.38 19.98
C GLY A 92 13.44 -1.81 21.35
N LYS A 93 13.34 -3.11 21.60
CA LYS A 93 13.78 -3.71 22.85
C LYS A 93 14.53 -5.01 22.60
N THR A 94 15.62 -5.16 23.34
CA THR A 94 16.36 -6.40 23.48
C THR A 94 15.60 -7.39 24.37
N GLY A 95 15.55 -8.65 23.96
CA GLY A 95 15.08 -9.78 24.76
C GLY A 95 16.16 -10.86 24.87
N THR A 96 16.21 -11.51 26.03
CA THR A 96 17.15 -12.58 26.33
C THR A 96 16.46 -13.56 27.26
N ALA A 97 15.86 -14.60 26.67
CA ALA A 97 15.11 -15.61 27.41
C ALA A 97 15.98 -16.86 27.62
N GLN A 98 16.00 -17.37 28.84
CA GLN A 98 16.68 -18.63 29.16
C GLN A 98 15.83 -19.82 28.74
N LYS A 99 16.49 -20.85 28.23
CA LYS A 99 15.92 -22.15 27.89
C LYS A 99 16.64 -23.22 28.72
N ASN A 100 15.91 -24.27 29.09
CA ASN A 100 16.40 -25.38 29.93
C ASN A 100 16.84 -24.98 31.36
N TYR A 101 16.41 -23.82 31.86
CA TYR A 101 16.75 -23.34 33.21
C TYR A 101 16.20 -24.23 34.34
N VAL A 102 15.20 -25.07 34.05
CA VAL A 102 14.64 -26.06 34.99
C VAL A 102 15.70 -27.08 35.43
N SER A 103 16.62 -27.44 34.54
CA SER A 103 17.68 -28.42 34.84
C SER A 103 18.69 -27.92 35.88
N LYS A 104 18.76 -26.60 36.12
CA LYS A 104 19.77 -25.90 36.95
C LYS A 104 21.22 -26.20 36.58
N ASP A 105 21.44 -26.86 35.44
CA ASP A 105 22.75 -27.23 34.90
C ASP A 105 23.24 -26.11 33.97
N PRO A 106 24.31 -25.38 34.34
CA PRO A 106 24.84 -24.27 33.54
C PRO A 106 25.23 -24.67 32.11
N ASP A 107 25.67 -25.92 31.92
CA ASP A 107 26.15 -26.43 30.63
C ASP A 107 25.00 -26.70 29.67
N LYS A 108 23.82 -27.04 30.22
CA LYS A 108 22.57 -27.24 29.47
C LYS A 108 21.75 -25.98 29.28
N LEU A 109 22.12 -24.88 29.96
CA LEU A 109 21.47 -23.59 29.81
C LEU A 109 21.60 -23.13 28.35
N ARG A 110 20.50 -22.72 27.75
CA ARG A 110 20.44 -22.18 26.38
C ARG A 110 19.74 -20.83 26.41
N TYR A 111 19.85 -20.07 25.34
CA TYR A 111 19.25 -18.74 25.26
C TYR A 111 18.48 -18.55 23.96
N ILE A 112 17.47 -17.69 24.01
CA ILE A 112 16.81 -17.13 22.84
C ILE A 112 17.09 -15.63 22.86
N SER A 113 17.87 -15.17 21.88
CA SER A 113 18.19 -13.75 21.70
C SER A 113 17.14 -13.14 20.78
N THR A 114 16.50 -12.07 21.23
CA THR A 114 15.51 -11.36 20.42
C THR A 114 15.75 -9.86 20.37
N PHE A 115 15.40 -9.27 19.23
CA PHE A 115 15.25 -7.83 19.11
C PHE A 115 13.96 -7.55 18.34
N ALA A 116 13.03 -6.83 18.96
CA ALA A 116 11.77 -6.41 18.34
C ALA A 116 11.67 -4.89 18.38
N GLY A 117 11.23 -4.30 17.28
CA GLY A 117 11.23 -2.86 17.15
C GLY A 117 10.63 -2.37 15.83
N TYR A 118 10.81 -1.08 15.58
CA TYR A 118 10.32 -0.39 14.39
C TYR A 118 11.24 0.77 14.01
N PHE A 119 11.15 1.20 12.77
CA PHE A 119 11.98 2.26 12.19
C PHE A 119 11.25 2.97 11.03
N PRO A 120 11.52 4.27 10.80
CA PRO A 120 12.20 5.22 11.69
C PRO A 120 11.52 5.36 13.07
N ALA A 121 12.22 5.85 14.09
CA ALA A 121 11.66 5.90 15.46
C ALA A 121 10.52 6.92 15.62
N GLU A 122 10.61 8.06 14.93
CA GLU A 122 9.69 9.20 15.04
C GLU A 122 8.41 8.99 14.22
N ASN A 123 8.56 8.49 12.99
CA ASN A 123 7.47 8.18 12.07
C ASN A 123 7.62 6.74 11.58
N PRO A 124 7.21 5.74 12.39
CA PRO A 124 7.41 4.34 12.07
C PRO A 124 6.77 3.96 10.73
N LYS A 125 7.57 3.36 9.84
CA LYS A 125 7.09 2.81 8.56
C LYS A 125 7.18 1.29 8.52
N TYR A 126 8.14 0.73 9.26
CA TYR A 126 8.42 -0.69 9.31
C TYR A 126 8.49 -1.15 10.75
N SER A 127 7.96 -2.34 11.02
CA SER A 127 8.21 -3.10 12.25
C SER A 127 8.99 -4.36 11.90
N CYS A 128 9.94 -4.75 12.74
CA CYS A 128 10.78 -5.93 12.52
C CYS A 128 11.02 -6.66 13.85
N ILE A 129 11.10 -7.99 13.75
CA ILE A 129 11.54 -8.85 14.85
C ILE A 129 12.62 -9.78 14.33
N VAL A 130 13.69 -9.92 15.10
CA VAL A 130 14.75 -10.89 14.89
C VAL A 130 14.78 -11.82 16.09
N VAL A 131 14.77 -13.12 15.85
CA VAL A 131 14.83 -14.17 16.86
C VAL A 131 15.94 -15.14 16.48
N ILE A 132 16.89 -15.35 17.39
CA ILE A 132 18.00 -16.29 17.22
C ILE A 132 17.94 -17.30 18.36
N HIS A 133 17.72 -18.56 17.99
CA HIS A 133 17.66 -19.67 18.91
C HIS A 133 19.06 -20.22 19.18
N GLU A 134 19.37 -20.42 20.45
CA GLU A 134 20.60 -21.07 20.92
C GLU A 134 21.87 -20.49 20.26
N PRO A 135 22.10 -19.16 20.35
CA PRO A 135 23.29 -18.56 19.79
C PRO A 135 24.55 -19.12 20.45
N ASP A 136 25.66 -19.09 19.72
CA ASP A 136 26.97 -19.48 20.24
C ASP A 136 27.37 -18.56 21.41
N LYS A 137 27.40 -19.11 22.62
CA LYS A 137 27.70 -18.39 23.85
C LYS A 137 29.11 -17.77 23.83
N SER A 138 30.04 -18.30 23.03
CA SER A 138 31.40 -17.75 22.93
C SER A 138 31.43 -16.39 22.22
N VAL A 139 30.45 -16.12 21.36
CA VAL A 139 30.28 -14.85 20.64
C VAL A 139 29.38 -13.89 21.43
N GLY A 140 28.34 -14.43 22.06
CA GLY A 140 27.39 -13.67 22.87
C GLY A 140 25.99 -14.28 22.81
N TYR A 141 25.11 -13.82 23.70
CA TYR A 141 23.74 -14.32 23.76
C TYR A 141 22.70 -13.24 24.10
N TYR A 142 23.13 -12.01 24.38
CA TYR A 142 22.19 -10.93 24.63
C TYR A 142 21.56 -10.42 23.34
N GLY A 143 20.34 -9.88 23.47
CA GLY A 143 19.61 -9.29 22.36
C GLY A 143 20.41 -8.23 21.59
N ALA A 144 21.31 -7.53 22.27
CA ALA A 144 22.17 -6.49 21.72
C ALA A 144 23.37 -7.04 20.93
N ASP A 145 23.88 -8.21 21.29
CA ASP A 145 25.10 -8.79 20.72
C ASP A 145 24.79 -9.56 19.44
N VAL A 146 23.65 -10.28 19.42
CA VAL A 146 23.35 -11.27 18.38
C VAL A 146 22.22 -10.81 17.46
N SER A 147 21.02 -10.60 18.01
CA SER A 147 19.84 -10.22 17.21
C SER A 147 19.84 -8.74 16.79
N GLY A 148 20.43 -7.87 17.60
CA GLY A 148 20.50 -6.44 17.36
C GLY A 148 21.24 -6.06 16.08
N PRO A 149 22.47 -6.57 15.83
CA PRO A 149 23.20 -6.28 14.60
C PRO A 149 22.44 -6.70 13.35
N VAL A 150 21.79 -7.88 13.38
CA VAL A 150 20.92 -8.34 12.29
C VAL A 150 19.75 -7.39 12.07
N PHE A 151 19.07 -6.96 13.14
CA PHE A 151 18.00 -5.97 13.04
C PHE A 151 18.50 -4.67 12.40
N LYS A 152 19.64 -4.15 12.84
CA LYS A 152 20.24 -2.91 12.28
C LYS A 152 20.53 -3.06 10.79
N SER A 153 21.17 -4.15 10.38
CA SER A 153 21.48 -4.40 8.96
C SER A 153 20.22 -4.51 8.10
N VAL A 154 19.20 -5.24 8.56
CA VAL A 154 17.91 -5.35 7.85
C VAL A 154 17.23 -3.98 7.78
N ALA A 155 17.18 -3.26 8.89
CA ALA A 155 16.51 -1.97 8.96
C ALA A 155 17.16 -0.92 8.05
N GLN A 156 18.48 -0.82 8.08
CA GLN A 156 19.23 0.08 7.19
C GLN A 156 19.06 -0.31 5.72
N LYS A 157 19.13 -1.60 5.39
CA LYS A 157 18.95 -2.09 4.02
C LYS A 157 17.55 -1.77 3.51
N VAL A 158 16.50 -2.16 4.24
CA VAL A 158 15.10 -1.89 3.87
C VAL A 158 14.87 -0.40 3.68
N TYR A 159 15.36 0.43 4.61
CA TYR A 159 15.17 1.88 4.53
C TYR A 159 15.91 2.52 3.35
N ALA A 160 17.12 2.06 3.02
CA ALA A 160 17.90 2.59 1.91
C ALA A 160 17.43 2.09 0.54
N THR A 161 16.89 0.87 0.45
CA THR A 161 16.45 0.27 -0.82
C THR A 161 15.02 0.58 -1.18
N ASN A 162 14.23 1.11 -0.25
CA ASN A 162 12.86 1.45 -0.57
C ASN A 162 12.88 2.76 -1.39
N PRO A 163 12.56 2.74 -2.70
CA PRO A 163 12.33 3.98 -3.40
C PRO A 163 11.26 4.72 -2.60
N LEU A 164 11.51 5.99 -2.31
CA LEU A 164 10.41 6.91 -2.05
C LEU A 164 9.60 6.87 -3.35
N ILE A 165 8.63 5.95 -3.42
CA ILE A 165 7.55 6.06 -4.37
C ILE A 165 6.81 7.27 -3.82
N ASP A 166 7.25 8.43 -4.26
CA ASP A 166 6.39 9.59 -4.33
C ASP A 166 5.29 9.10 -5.25
N GLU A 167 4.23 8.55 -4.65
CA GLU A 167 2.95 8.47 -5.31
C GLU A 167 2.64 9.93 -5.55
N VAL A 168 3.10 10.45 -6.69
CA VAL A 168 2.50 11.62 -7.28
C VAL A 168 1.04 11.21 -7.30
N GLU A 169 0.23 11.84 -6.44
CA GLU A 169 -1.19 11.92 -6.70
C GLU A 169 -1.24 12.51 -8.09
N MET A 170 -1.30 11.62 -9.09
CA MET A 170 -1.89 11.94 -10.35
C MET A 170 -3.21 12.50 -9.89
N LEU A 171 -3.31 13.82 -9.92
CA LEU A 171 -4.56 14.52 -9.73
C LEU A 171 -5.45 13.83 -10.75
N ASN A 172 -6.21 12.87 -10.28
CA ASN A 172 -7.43 12.43 -10.90
C ASN A 172 -8.34 13.64 -10.71
N ALA A 173 -8.00 14.74 -11.39
CA ALA A 173 -8.98 15.61 -11.93
C ALA A 173 -9.81 14.67 -12.79
N GLU A 174 -10.85 14.11 -12.17
CA GLU A 174 -12.02 13.67 -12.88
C GLU A 174 -12.37 14.86 -13.76
N HIS A 175 -11.87 14.83 -14.99
CA HIS A 175 -12.20 15.85 -15.97
C HIS A 175 -13.68 15.59 -16.24
N ARG A 176 -14.57 16.18 -15.43
CA ARG A 176 -16.03 16.01 -15.54
C ARG A 176 -16.45 16.20 -16.98
N LYS A 177 -15.86 17.20 -17.66
CA LYS A 177 -16.05 17.45 -19.09
C LYS A 177 -15.70 16.24 -19.98
N LEU A 178 -14.60 15.53 -19.72
CA LEU A 178 -14.17 14.37 -20.48
C LEU A 178 -15.10 13.17 -20.21
N ASN A 179 -15.46 12.95 -18.95
CA ASN A 179 -16.36 11.86 -18.56
C ASN A 179 -17.78 12.08 -19.07
N ASP A 180 -18.28 13.33 -19.02
CA ASP A 180 -19.57 13.74 -19.58
C ASP A 180 -19.60 13.58 -21.11
N SER A 181 -18.51 13.94 -21.79
CA SER A 181 -18.36 13.75 -23.24
C SER A 181 -18.38 12.27 -23.61
N TYR A 182 -17.64 11.45 -22.86
CA TYR A 182 -17.59 10.01 -23.04
C TYR A 182 -18.97 9.35 -22.82
N GLN A 183 -19.66 9.68 -21.73
CA GLN A 183 -20.99 9.14 -21.44
C GLN A 183 -22.03 9.57 -22.49
N LYS A 184 -21.98 10.82 -22.98
CA LYS A 184 -22.85 11.28 -24.08
C LYS A 184 -22.62 10.48 -25.36
N TYR A 185 -21.36 10.27 -25.74
CA TYR A 185 -21.01 9.46 -26.91
C TYR A 185 -21.57 8.04 -26.79
N TYR A 186 -21.34 7.34 -25.66
CA TYR A 186 -21.85 5.98 -25.48
C TYR A 186 -23.38 5.90 -25.47
N ALA A 187 -24.05 6.88 -24.87
CA ALA A 187 -25.51 6.95 -24.88
C ALA A 187 -26.10 7.20 -26.28
N GLU A 188 -25.36 7.88 -27.16
CA GLU A 188 -25.76 8.08 -28.55
C GLU A 188 -25.42 6.86 -29.42
N ALA A 189 -24.21 6.30 -29.30
CA ALA A 189 -23.79 5.13 -30.07
C ALA A 189 -24.64 3.88 -29.80
N GLN A 190 -25.20 3.73 -28.60
CA GLN A 190 -26.08 2.59 -28.26
C GLN A 190 -27.55 2.78 -28.66
N LYS A 191 -27.96 3.98 -29.09
CA LYS A 191 -29.33 4.18 -29.58
C LYS A 191 -29.53 3.46 -30.90
N LYS A 192 -30.59 2.65 -30.99
CA LYS A 192 -31.07 2.13 -32.27
C LYS A 192 -31.70 3.27 -33.04
N TYR A 193 -31.03 3.71 -34.10
CA TYR A 193 -31.56 4.69 -35.01
C TYR A 193 -32.19 3.97 -36.21
N ASN A 194 -33.43 4.33 -36.52
CA ASN A 194 -34.06 4.01 -37.82
C ASN A 194 -34.02 5.23 -38.77
N LYS A 195 -33.54 6.37 -38.25
CA LYS A 195 -33.50 7.67 -38.93
C LYS A 195 -32.17 8.35 -38.72
N VAL A 196 -31.71 9.11 -39.70
CA VAL A 196 -30.43 9.84 -39.66
C VAL A 196 -30.38 10.75 -38.43
N PRO A 197 -29.38 10.58 -37.55
CA PRO A 197 -29.23 11.40 -36.35
C PRO A 197 -28.77 12.83 -36.68
N ASN A 198 -29.03 13.76 -35.76
CA ASN A 198 -28.44 15.10 -35.81
C ASN A 198 -27.03 15.03 -35.21
N VAL A 199 -26.01 15.18 -36.05
CA VAL A 199 -24.60 15.14 -35.64
C VAL A 199 -23.96 16.52 -35.54
N LYS A 200 -24.74 17.59 -35.75
CA LYS A 200 -24.25 18.97 -35.65
C LYS A 200 -23.79 19.29 -34.23
N GLY A 201 -22.56 19.78 -34.10
CA GLY A 201 -21.93 20.07 -32.82
C GLY A 201 -21.10 18.92 -32.22
N MET A 202 -21.13 17.74 -32.84
CA MET A 202 -20.27 16.61 -32.46
C MET A 202 -18.84 16.81 -32.98
N SER A 203 -17.88 16.16 -32.31
CA SER A 203 -16.55 15.94 -32.87
C SER A 203 -16.67 15.19 -34.20
N GLY A 204 -15.88 15.58 -35.19
CA GLY A 204 -15.85 14.89 -36.48
C GLY A 204 -15.63 13.38 -36.33
N MET A 205 -14.73 12.95 -35.44
CA MET A 205 -14.48 11.53 -35.19
C MET A 205 -15.70 10.79 -34.61
N ASP A 206 -16.41 11.42 -33.67
CA ASP A 206 -17.60 10.82 -33.04
C ASP A 206 -18.75 10.71 -34.06
N ALA A 207 -18.95 11.77 -34.86
CA ALA A 207 -19.98 11.81 -35.89
C ALA A 207 -19.76 10.77 -36.98
N ILE A 208 -18.52 10.61 -37.45
CA ILE A 208 -18.16 9.57 -38.43
C ILE A 208 -18.46 8.20 -37.86
N SER A 209 -17.99 7.93 -36.63
CA SER A 209 -18.17 6.63 -35.97
C SER A 209 -19.65 6.25 -35.82
N ILE A 210 -20.52 7.20 -35.45
CA ILE A 210 -21.96 6.95 -35.33
C ILE A 210 -22.57 6.65 -36.70
N LEU A 211 -22.28 7.46 -37.71
CA LEU A 211 -22.90 7.33 -39.03
C LEU A 211 -22.43 6.09 -39.80
N GLU A 212 -21.15 5.72 -39.69
CA GLU A 212 -20.62 4.50 -40.30
C GLU A 212 -21.16 3.23 -39.63
N ASN A 213 -21.33 3.24 -38.30
CA ASN A 213 -22.00 2.14 -37.59
C ASN A 213 -23.48 1.97 -38.01
N LEU A 214 -24.10 3.01 -38.55
CA LEU A 214 -25.44 2.97 -39.14
C LEU A 214 -25.44 2.52 -40.61
N GLY A 215 -24.28 2.20 -41.19
CA GLY A 215 -24.13 1.72 -42.57
C GLY A 215 -24.02 2.82 -43.63
N LEU A 216 -23.89 4.09 -43.23
CA LEU A 216 -23.80 5.22 -44.14
C LEU A 216 -22.33 5.46 -44.57
N LYS A 217 -22.10 5.81 -45.84
CA LYS A 217 -20.78 6.30 -46.29
C LYS A 217 -20.61 7.77 -45.93
N VAL A 218 -19.59 8.11 -45.15
CA VAL A 218 -19.34 9.48 -44.70
C VAL A 218 -18.22 10.13 -45.52
N GLU A 219 -18.50 11.28 -46.14
CA GLU A 219 -17.47 12.16 -46.72
C GLU A 219 -17.28 13.37 -45.81
N VAL A 220 -16.03 13.71 -45.50
CA VAL A 220 -15.71 14.78 -44.54
C VAL A 220 -14.95 15.90 -45.25
N ARG A 221 -15.35 17.15 -44.97
CA ARG A 221 -14.71 18.36 -45.46
C ARG A 221 -14.31 19.25 -44.30
N GLY A 222 -13.00 19.47 -44.13
CA GLY A 222 -12.44 20.21 -43.01
C GLY A 222 -12.07 19.32 -41.82
N ASN A 223 -11.71 19.95 -40.70
CA ASN A 223 -11.30 19.28 -39.46
C ASN A 223 -11.96 19.99 -38.27
N GLY A 224 -12.32 19.26 -37.21
CA GLY A 224 -12.90 19.83 -36.00
C GLY A 224 -14.33 19.37 -35.72
N ILE A 225 -15.24 20.33 -35.49
CA ILE A 225 -16.62 20.09 -35.04
C ILE A 225 -17.58 20.18 -36.23
N VAL A 226 -18.58 19.30 -36.28
CA VAL A 226 -19.59 19.30 -37.35
C VAL A 226 -20.42 20.58 -37.30
N LYS A 227 -20.33 21.40 -38.36
CA LYS A 227 -21.18 22.58 -38.54
C LYS A 227 -22.41 22.28 -39.37
N LYS A 228 -22.26 21.42 -40.38
CA LYS A 228 -23.33 21.04 -41.30
C LYS A 228 -23.23 19.57 -41.67
N GLN A 229 -24.38 18.97 -41.88
CA GLN A 229 -24.56 17.64 -42.47
C GLN A 229 -25.43 17.79 -43.71
N SER A 230 -25.09 17.10 -44.80
CA SER A 230 -25.80 17.23 -46.08
C SER A 230 -27.22 16.65 -46.08
N ILE A 231 -27.48 15.68 -45.20
CA ILE A 231 -28.77 15.03 -45.04
C ILE A 231 -29.41 15.50 -43.75
N SER A 232 -30.67 15.95 -43.83
CA SER A 232 -31.42 16.38 -42.65
C SER A 232 -31.60 15.25 -41.65
N HIS A 233 -31.56 15.59 -40.36
CA HIS A 233 -31.92 14.64 -39.32
C HIS A 233 -33.37 14.16 -39.50
N GLY A 234 -33.66 12.91 -39.16
CA GLY A 234 -35.01 12.34 -39.27
C GLY A 234 -35.33 11.68 -40.62
N THR A 235 -34.43 11.75 -41.61
CA THR A 235 -34.54 10.98 -42.86
C THR A 235 -34.39 9.49 -42.57
N GLU A 236 -35.18 8.62 -43.19
CA GLU A 236 -35.03 7.16 -43.06
C GLU A 236 -33.65 6.72 -43.55
N ILE A 237 -32.93 5.93 -42.73
CA ILE A 237 -31.53 5.54 -43.01
C ILE A 237 -31.44 4.72 -44.30
N ASP A 238 -32.42 3.85 -44.55
CA ASP A 238 -32.47 2.96 -45.73
C ASP A 238 -32.54 3.71 -47.08
N LYS A 239 -32.79 5.02 -47.06
CA LYS A 239 -32.88 5.88 -48.26
C LYS A 239 -31.62 6.69 -48.50
N VAL A 240 -30.57 6.48 -47.71
CA VAL A 240 -29.37 7.32 -47.70
C VAL A 240 -28.14 6.44 -47.80
N ASP A 241 -27.41 6.52 -48.91
CA ASP A 241 -26.15 5.79 -49.08
C ASP A 241 -24.93 6.60 -48.62
N LYS A 242 -25.01 7.93 -48.74
CA LYS A 242 -23.89 8.84 -48.50
C LYS A 242 -24.31 10.13 -47.80
N ILE A 243 -23.52 10.55 -46.83
CA ILE A 243 -23.67 11.82 -46.10
C ILE A 243 -22.36 12.59 -46.10
N VAL A 244 -22.43 13.90 -46.37
CA VAL A 244 -21.27 14.81 -46.38
C VAL A 244 -21.34 15.68 -45.12
N LEU A 245 -20.22 15.75 -44.38
CA LEU A 245 -20.07 16.57 -43.18
C LEU A 245 -19.08 17.70 -43.44
N ASP A 246 -19.52 18.94 -43.18
CA ASP A 246 -18.63 20.11 -43.16
C ASP A 246 -18.21 20.40 -41.71
N LEU A 247 -16.91 20.26 -41.45
CA LEU A 247 -16.26 20.48 -40.16
C LEU A 247 -15.53 21.83 -40.12
N SER A 248 -15.48 22.44 -38.95
CA SER A 248 -14.63 23.60 -38.64
C SER A 248 -14.08 23.58 -37.23
#